data_AF-A0A7R9JS83-F1
#
_entry.id   AF-A0A7R9JS83-F1
#
_cell.length_a   1.000
_cell.length_b   1.000
_cell.length_c   1.000
_cell.angle_alpha   90.00
_cell.angle_beta   90.00
_cell.angle_gamma   90.00
#
_symmetry.space_group_name_H-M   'P 1'
#
loop_
_entity.id
_entity.type
_entity.pdbx_description
1 polymer ?
#
loop_
_entity_poly.entity_id
_entity_poly.type
_entity_poly.pdbx_seq_one_letter_code
_entity_poly.pdbx_strand_id
1 'polypeptide(L)'
;MLGEIKLIGFSKYTILLNVLGSKNVMFGTYGRNQIVLKKLGHSWELEKLDDKICKELKLNADCQILPAEEDWPVPKYYGACGRVAVEEFAGTMLTAHHHSPWLSRADMARQLLIAAKQFTVRHPYFRFYLTDVSPDNIAVDSSGRLRFVDLENVIVVDKNISNDGKPSSWDTLHSSENFDCPGCFAFSTHELCTHQISDHNFYAVCQHLLAPDISSDLLPGGLLHDIPLHIVKSHPHLPDLLKECSQPDKLADRFIAAQQLLTVLIEVITNYSTVT
;
A
#
# COMPACT_ATOMS: atom_id res chain seq x y z
N MET A 1 -29.21 19.84 1.19
CA MET A 1 -28.15 20.82 1.56
C MET A 1 -27.05 20.71 0.52
N LEU A 2 -26.86 21.74 -0.32
CA LEU A 2 -25.80 21.77 -1.33
C LEU A 2 -24.53 22.28 -0.65
N GLY A 3 -23.61 21.38 -0.30
CA GLY A 3 -22.26 21.75 0.12
C GLY A 3 -21.44 22.21 -1.08
N GLU A 4 -20.78 23.36 -0.98
CA GLU A 4 -19.89 23.88 -2.01
C GLU A 4 -18.50 23.25 -1.85
N ILE A 5 -17.91 22.74 -2.94
CA ILE A 5 -16.52 22.30 -2.96
C ILE A 5 -15.62 23.51 -3.23
N LYS A 6 -14.66 23.78 -2.34
CA LYS A 6 -13.68 24.86 -2.52
C LYS A 6 -12.30 24.29 -2.74
N LEU A 7 -11.77 24.47 -3.96
CA LEU A 7 -10.43 24.02 -4.33
C LEU A 7 -9.37 24.93 -3.70
N ILE A 8 -8.36 24.32 -3.09
CA ILE A 8 -7.23 25.02 -2.48
C ILE A 8 -6.09 24.98 -3.51
N GLY A 9 -5.77 26.10 -4.17
CA GLY A 9 -4.56 26.17 -5.00
C GLY A 9 -4.63 26.81 -6.39
N PHE A 10 -5.66 27.55 -6.78
CA PHE A 10 -5.65 28.32 -8.05
C PHE A 10 -4.75 29.59 -8.00
N SER A 11 -3.59 29.50 -7.35
CA SER A 11 -2.51 30.47 -7.48
C SER A 11 -1.71 30.14 -8.74
N LYS A 12 -1.36 31.16 -9.54
CA LYS A 12 -0.53 31.03 -10.76
C LYS A 12 0.81 30.30 -10.53
N TYR A 13 1.25 30.17 -9.27
CA TYR A 13 2.51 29.54 -8.89
C TYR A 13 2.40 28.04 -8.52
N THR A 14 1.19 27.51 -8.28
CA THR A 14 0.98 26.08 -7.99
C THR A 14 0.93 25.22 -9.26
N ILE A 15 0.78 25.85 -10.42
CA ILE A 15 0.87 25.19 -11.74
C ILE A 15 2.25 24.55 -11.93
N LEU A 16 3.32 25.09 -11.32
CA LEU A 16 4.67 24.53 -11.45
C LEU A 16 4.89 23.21 -10.69
N LEU A 17 4.05 22.87 -9.70
CA LEU A 17 4.11 21.58 -9.00
C LEU A 17 3.17 20.52 -9.61
N ASN A 18 2.19 20.94 -10.42
CA ASN A 18 1.26 20.03 -11.09
C ASN A 18 1.63 19.73 -12.56
N VAL A 19 2.76 20.25 -13.06
CA VAL A 19 3.16 20.12 -14.48
C VAL A 19 4.29 19.10 -14.70
N LEU A 20 4.77 18.42 -13.66
CA LEU A 20 5.76 17.35 -13.79
C LEU A 20 5.26 16.05 -13.15
N GLY A 21 4.55 15.24 -13.96
CA GLY A 21 4.38 13.80 -13.70
C GLY A 21 2.97 13.32 -13.30
N SER A 22 2.25 12.79 -14.30
CA SER A 22 1.18 11.76 -14.24
C SER A 22 -0.08 11.90 -13.38
N LYS A 23 -0.13 12.58 -12.22
CA LYS A 23 -1.29 12.42 -11.31
C LYS A 23 -2.24 13.62 -11.35
N ASN A 24 -3.43 13.44 -11.94
CA ASN A 24 -4.50 14.44 -12.02
C ASN A 24 -5.21 14.62 -10.66
N VAL A 25 -4.46 15.05 -9.64
CA VAL A 25 -4.90 15.15 -8.24
C VAL A 25 -5.05 16.62 -7.86
N MET A 26 -6.19 16.97 -7.24
CA MET A 26 -6.49 18.32 -6.76
C MET A 26 -6.92 18.27 -5.30
N PHE A 27 -6.56 19.29 -4.52
CA PHE A 27 -6.95 19.38 -3.12
C PHE A 27 -8.07 20.39 -2.92
N GLY A 28 -8.96 20.11 -1.99
CA GLY A 28 -10.11 20.97 -1.71
C GLY A 28 -10.69 20.81 -0.32
N THR A 29 -11.79 21.51 -0.09
CA THR A 29 -12.64 21.34 1.09
C THR A 29 -14.09 21.13 0.67
N TYR A 30 -14.81 20.29 1.42
CA TYR A 30 -16.26 20.14 1.34
C TYR A 30 -16.84 20.34 2.74
N GLY A 31 -17.51 21.47 2.96
CA GLY A 31 -17.91 21.90 4.30
C GLY A 31 -16.69 22.19 5.18
N ARG A 32 -16.47 21.40 6.25
CA ARG A 32 -15.29 21.48 7.12
C ARG A 32 -14.23 20.41 6.84
N ASN A 33 -14.50 19.49 5.91
CA ASN A 33 -13.63 18.35 5.64
C ASN A 33 -12.67 18.68 4.50
N GLN A 34 -11.40 18.28 4.64
CA GLN A 34 -10.45 18.29 3.52
C GLN A 34 -10.72 17.10 2.61
N ILE A 35 -10.61 17.31 1.31
CA ILE A 35 -10.87 16.29 0.28
C ILE A 35 -9.79 16.31 -0.79
N VAL A 36 -9.65 15.17 -1.46
CA VAL A 36 -8.84 15.00 -2.66
C VAL A 36 -9.79 14.72 -3.82
N LEU A 37 -9.57 15.39 -4.95
CA LEU A 37 -10.28 15.15 -6.19
C LEU A 37 -9.30 14.52 -7.18
N LYS A 38 -9.64 13.34 -7.69
CA LYS A 38 -8.84 12.62 -8.67
C LYS A 38 -9.57 12.52 -9.98
N LYS A 39 -8.94 12.92 -11.08
CA LYS A 39 -9.50 12.66 -12.41
C LYS A 39 -9.33 11.17 -12.74
N LEU A 40 -10.43 10.54 -13.09
CA LEU A 40 -10.47 9.13 -13.47
C LEU A 40 -9.96 8.91 -14.91
N GLY A 41 -9.55 7.67 -15.19
CA GLY A 41 -9.14 7.20 -16.52
C GLY A 41 -10.24 7.30 -17.58
N HIS A 42 -9.96 6.82 -18.79
CA HIS A 42 -10.94 6.90 -19.89
C HIS A 42 -12.18 6.03 -19.60
N SER A 43 -13.36 6.54 -19.95
CA SER A 43 -14.66 5.97 -19.56
C SER A 43 -14.83 4.49 -19.91
N TRP A 44 -14.22 4.03 -21.00
CA TRP A 44 -14.35 2.66 -21.49
C TRP A 44 -13.51 1.63 -20.71
N GLU A 45 -12.44 2.04 -20.02
CA GLU A 45 -11.62 1.16 -19.16
C GLU A 45 -12.34 0.91 -17.83
N LEU A 46 -12.97 1.95 -17.28
CA LEU A 46 -13.76 1.89 -16.05
C LEU A 46 -15.01 1.03 -16.22
N GLU A 47 -15.76 1.24 -17.31
CA GLU A 47 -16.97 0.44 -17.61
C GLU A 47 -16.65 -1.05 -17.80
N LYS A 48 -15.51 -1.38 -18.43
CA LYS A 48 -15.07 -2.78 -18.56
C LYS A 48 -14.63 -3.40 -17.23
N LEU A 49 -14.06 -2.61 -16.33
CA LEU A 49 -13.65 -3.08 -15.01
C LEU A 49 -14.87 -3.34 -14.12
N ASP A 50 -15.81 -2.38 -14.07
CA ASP A 50 -17.07 -2.50 -13.33
C ASP A 50 -17.91 -3.68 -13.83
N ASP A 51 -17.93 -3.88 -15.15
CA ASP A 51 -18.62 -5.01 -15.77
C ASP A 51 -18.00 -6.36 -15.40
N LYS A 52 -16.67 -6.45 -15.36
CA LYS A 52 -15.99 -7.70 -14.99
C LYS A 52 -16.09 -7.98 -13.50
N ILE A 53 -15.80 -7.00 -12.65
CA ILE A 53 -15.74 -7.26 -11.21
C ILE A 53 -17.14 -7.25 -10.60
N CYS A 54 -17.92 -6.20 -10.83
CA CYS A 54 -19.15 -6.01 -10.07
C CYS A 54 -20.34 -6.79 -10.67
N LYS A 55 -20.42 -6.97 -12.00
CA LYS A 55 -21.50 -7.80 -12.59
C LYS A 55 -21.26 -9.29 -12.42
N GLU A 56 -20.03 -9.81 -12.60
CA GLU A 56 -19.75 -11.25 -12.40
C GLU A 56 -19.97 -11.67 -10.94
N LEU A 57 -19.67 -10.79 -9.98
CA LEU A 57 -19.87 -11.03 -8.55
C LEU A 57 -21.26 -10.69 -8.03
N LYS A 58 -22.15 -10.18 -8.90
CA LYS A 58 -23.50 -9.72 -8.52
C LYS A 58 -23.49 -8.68 -7.38
N LEU A 59 -22.49 -7.79 -7.38
CA LEU A 59 -22.39 -6.69 -6.42
C LEU A 59 -23.30 -5.53 -6.81
N ASN A 60 -23.65 -4.70 -5.83
CA ASN A 60 -24.53 -3.54 -6.02
C ASN A 60 -23.87 -2.48 -6.93
N ALA A 61 -24.66 -1.56 -7.49
CA ALA A 61 -24.16 -0.49 -8.37
C ALA A 61 -23.12 0.45 -7.71
N ASP A 62 -23.05 0.48 -6.37
CA ASP A 62 -22.04 1.21 -5.57
C ASP A 62 -20.94 0.25 -5.06
N CYS A 63 -20.40 -0.57 -5.95
CA CYS A 63 -19.44 -1.63 -5.68
C CYS A 63 -18.06 -1.07 -5.23
N GLN A 64 -17.89 -0.83 -3.94
CA GLN A 64 -16.56 -0.58 -3.36
C GLN A 64 -15.94 -1.91 -2.93
N ILE A 65 -14.85 -2.31 -3.58
CA ILE A 65 -14.18 -3.59 -3.32
C ILE A 65 -13.28 -3.52 -2.07
N LEU A 66 -12.76 -2.34 -1.77
CA LEU A 66 -11.83 -2.06 -0.67
C LEU A 66 -12.35 -0.90 0.20
N PRO A 67 -13.53 -1.00 0.82
CA PRO A 67 -14.12 0.12 1.54
C PRO A 67 -13.32 0.47 2.80
N ALA A 68 -13.02 1.74 3.00
CA ALA A 68 -12.31 2.24 4.19
C ALA A 68 -13.09 1.95 5.49
N GLU A 69 -14.42 1.90 5.40
CA GLU A 69 -15.33 1.55 6.49
C GLU A 69 -15.15 0.12 7.01
N GLU A 70 -14.56 -0.77 6.21
CA GLU A 70 -14.21 -2.13 6.61
C GLU A 70 -12.71 -2.23 6.95
N ASP A 71 -12.10 -1.15 7.44
CA ASP A 71 -10.68 -1.10 7.84
C ASP A 71 -9.69 -1.48 6.73
N TRP A 72 -10.04 -1.22 5.46
CA TRP A 72 -9.05 -1.25 4.38
C TRP A 72 -8.18 0.01 4.46
N PRO A 73 -6.86 -0.10 4.22
CA PRO A 73 -5.92 1.01 4.38
C PRO A 73 -5.93 1.89 3.12
N VAL A 74 -7.11 2.36 2.69
CA VAL A 74 -7.30 3.23 1.52
C VAL A 74 -8.17 4.43 1.90
N PRO A 75 -8.05 5.60 1.27
CA PRO A 75 -8.87 6.77 1.58
C PRO A 75 -10.37 6.47 1.49
N LYS A 76 -11.16 7.07 2.38
CA LYS A 76 -12.61 6.97 2.25
C LYS A 76 -13.07 7.60 0.93
N TYR A 77 -13.82 6.85 0.15
CA TYR A 77 -14.45 7.33 -1.08
C TYR A 77 -15.77 8.04 -0.75
N TYR A 78 -15.90 9.29 -1.18
CA TYR A 78 -17.11 10.09 -0.98
C TYR A 78 -18.08 10.04 -2.17
N GLY A 79 -17.62 9.57 -3.33
CA GLY A 79 -18.42 9.51 -4.56
C GLY A 79 -17.65 10.06 -5.77
N ALA A 80 -18.27 9.94 -6.94
CA ALA A 80 -17.74 10.50 -8.18
C ALA A 80 -18.83 11.26 -8.93
N CYS A 81 -18.40 12.25 -9.72
CA CYS A 81 -19.26 12.97 -10.65
C CYS A 81 -18.52 13.15 -11.97
N GLY A 82 -19.07 12.58 -13.05
CA GLY A 82 -18.39 12.54 -14.34
C GLY A 82 -17.08 11.75 -14.24
N ARG A 83 -15.94 12.37 -14.59
CA ARG A 83 -14.60 11.76 -14.54
C ARG A 83 -13.78 12.21 -13.34
N VAL A 84 -14.45 12.54 -12.24
CA VAL A 84 -13.77 13.00 -11.01
C VAL A 84 -14.30 12.19 -9.84
N ALA A 85 -13.40 11.48 -9.17
CA ALA A 85 -13.64 10.88 -7.86
C ALA A 85 -13.26 11.85 -6.75
N VAL A 86 -14.02 11.80 -5.66
CA VAL A 86 -13.78 12.58 -4.45
C VAL A 86 -13.48 11.62 -3.32
N GLU A 87 -12.34 11.84 -2.66
CA GLU A 87 -11.80 10.99 -1.62
C GLU A 87 -11.40 11.82 -0.39
N GLU A 88 -11.24 11.14 0.73
CA GLU A 88 -10.64 11.65 1.96
C GLU A 88 -9.23 12.18 1.72
N PHE A 89 -8.92 13.35 2.32
CA PHE A 89 -7.54 13.78 2.46
C PHE A 89 -6.86 12.97 3.57
N ALA A 90 -6.00 12.03 3.19
CA ALA A 90 -5.37 11.07 4.08
C ALA A 90 -4.08 11.58 4.78
N GLY A 91 -3.80 12.88 4.75
CA GLY A 91 -2.65 13.49 5.42
C GLY A 91 -1.43 13.71 4.52
N THR A 92 -0.23 13.67 5.11
CA THR A 92 1.04 13.94 4.42
C THR A 92 1.68 12.66 3.90
N MET A 93 2.41 12.73 2.79
CA MET A 93 3.06 11.55 2.21
C MET A 93 4.08 10.93 3.18
N LEU A 94 4.26 9.62 3.10
CA LEU A 94 5.16 8.85 3.96
C LEU A 94 6.61 9.36 3.91
N THR A 95 7.04 9.92 2.77
CA THR A 95 8.33 10.63 2.62
C THR A 95 8.56 11.70 3.67
N ALA A 96 7.52 12.46 4.06
CA ALA A 96 7.62 13.50 5.08
C ALA A 96 7.90 12.95 6.48
N HIS A 97 7.72 11.64 6.69
CA HIS A 97 7.88 10.98 7.98
C HIS A 97 9.23 10.28 8.13
N HIS A 98 10.12 10.36 7.14
CA HIS A 98 11.44 9.73 7.16
C HIS A 98 12.26 10.05 8.43
N HIS A 99 12.18 11.29 8.94
CA HIS A 99 12.91 11.71 10.14
C HIS A 99 12.06 11.72 11.42
N SER A 100 10.90 11.07 11.41
CA SER A 100 10.07 10.93 12.62
C SER A 100 10.79 10.09 13.69
N PRO A 101 10.40 10.21 14.98
CA PRO A 101 10.90 9.34 16.03
C PRO A 101 10.81 7.86 15.62
N TRP A 102 11.82 7.07 15.99
CA TRP A 102 11.92 5.68 15.51
C TRP A 102 10.67 4.85 15.84
N LEU A 103 10.07 5.04 17.03
CA LEU A 103 8.83 4.34 17.40
C LEU A 103 7.64 4.68 16.49
N SER A 104 7.54 5.94 16.03
CA SER A 104 6.51 6.33 15.06
C SER A 104 6.75 5.67 13.70
N ARG A 105 8.01 5.61 13.25
CA ARG A 105 8.36 4.90 12.01
C ARG A 105 8.13 3.39 12.11
N ALA A 106 8.43 2.81 13.28
CA ALA A 106 8.15 1.40 13.58
C ALA A 106 6.65 1.09 13.54
N ASP A 107 5.80 2.00 14.03
CA ASP A 107 4.34 1.83 13.92
C ASP A 107 3.85 1.96 12.47
N MET A 108 4.41 2.88 11.68
CA MET A 108 4.13 2.93 10.24
C MET A 108 4.55 1.62 9.54
N ALA A 109 5.73 1.09 9.84
CA ALA A 109 6.20 -0.20 9.32
C ALA A 109 5.28 -1.36 9.71
N ARG A 110 4.82 -1.39 10.97
CA ARG A 110 3.82 -2.36 11.46
C ARG A 110 2.54 -2.29 10.64
N GLN A 111 2.00 -1.09 10.44
CA GLN A 111 0.80 -0.89 9.63
C GLN A 111 0.98 -1.31 8.16
N LEU A 112 2.16 -1.08 7.56
CA LEU A 112 2.47 -1.50 6.19
C LEU A 112 2.48 -3.02 6.04
N LEU A 113 3.08 -3.74 6.99
CA LEU A 113 3.07 -5.22 7.01
C LEU A 113 1.65 -5.78 7.17
N ILE A 114 0.81 -5.12 7.98
CA ILE A 114 -0.60 -5.46 8.10
C ILE A 114 -1.32 -5.22 6.78
N ALA A 115 -1.11 -4.07 6.14
CA ALA A 115 -1.70 -3.76 4.84
C ALA A 115 -1.30 -4.77 3.76
N ALA A 116 -0.01 -5.13 3.67
CA ALA A 116 0.48 -6.16 2.76
C ALA A 116 -0.27 -7.48 2.96
N LYS A 117 -0.42 -7.92 4.21
CA LYS A 117 -1.21 -9.10 4.55
C LYS A 117 -2.68 -8.95 4.13
N GLN A 118 -3.29 -7.80 4.41
CA GLN A 118 -4.70 -7.55 4.08
C GLN A 118 -4.95 -7.67 2.58
N PHE A 119 -4.16 -6.97 1.75
CA PHE A 119 -4.27 -7.02 0.29
C PHE A 119 -4.01 -8.43 -0.26
N THR A 120 -3.08 -9.18 0.33
CA THR A 120 -2.79 -10.55 -0.13
C THR A 120 -3.89 -11.53 0.24
N VAL A 121 -4.44 -11.50 1.46
CA VAL A 121 -5.28 -12.61 1.96
C VAL A 121 -6.66 -12.25 2.48
N ARG A 122 -6.94 -11.00 2.88
CA ARG A 122 -8.15 -10.67 3.65
C ARG A 122 -9.45 -10.81 2.86
N HIS A 123 -9.49 -10.31 1.64
CA HIS A 123 -10.74 -10.28 0.87
C HIS A 123 -11.21 -11.71 0.54
N PRO A 124 -12.48 -12.08 0.72
CA PRO A 124 -12.94 -13.46 0.56
C PRO A 124 -12.74 -14.02 -0.86
N TYR A 125 -12.85 -13.18 -1.88
CA TYR A 125 -12.85 -13.61 -3.29
C TYR A 125 -11.57 -13.25 -4.05
N PHE A 126 -10.79 -12.28 -3.56
CA PHE A 126 -9.71 -11.69 -4.35
C PHE A 126 -8.43 -11.52 -3.57
N ARG A 127 -7.35 -11.44 -4.33
CA ARG A 127 -6.06 -10.91 -3.87
C ARG A 127 -5.75 -9.67 -4.69
N PHE A 128 -5.14 -8.70 -4.03
CA PHE A 128 -4.74 -7.43 -4.63
C PHE A 128 -3.23 -7.37 -4.54
N TYR A 129 -2.53 -7.45 -5.67
CA TYR A 129 -1.08 -7.30 -5.72
C TYR A 129 -0.75 -5.89 -6.17
N LEU A 130 -0.09 -5.14 -5.27
CA LEU A 130 0.24 -3.74 -5.47
C LEU A 130 1.44 -3.61 -6.40
N THR A 131 1.29 -2.94 -7.54
CA THR A 131 2.35 -2.84 -8.54
C THR A 131 3.00 -1.46 -8.65
N ASP A 132 2.63 -0.52 -7.78
CA ASP A 132 3.28 0.79 -7.65
C ASP A 132 3.43 1.18 -6.17
N VAL A 133 4.23 0.42 -5.42
CA VAL A 133 4.46 0.67 -3.98
C VAL A 133 5.63 1.62 -3.82
N SER A 134 5.33 2.83 -3.39
CA SER A 134 6.34 3.87 -3.14
C SER A 134 5.92 4.79 -1.98
N PRO A 135 6.88 5.50 -1.36
CA PRO A 135 6.59 6.39 -0.23
C PRO A 135 5.69 7.59 -0.56
N ASP A 136 5.61 8.00 -1.82
CA ASP A 136 4.74 9.08 -2.32
C ASP A 136 3.32 8.60 -2.66
N ASN A 137 3.09 7.29 -2.69
CA ASN A 137 1.77 6.67 -2.89
C ASN A 137 1.08 6.30 -1.57
N ILE A 138 1.70 6.63 -0.44
CA ILE A 138 1.19 6.32 0.91
C ILE A 138 1.15 7.62 1.71
N ALA A 139 -0.01 7.95 2.28
CA ALA A 139 -0.17 9.10 3.15
C ALA A 139 -0.39 8.66 4.60
N VAL A 140 -0.01 9.53 5.54
CA VAL A 140 -0.17 9.35 6.98
C VAL A 140 -0.93 10.54 7.54
N ASP A 141 -2.03 10.25 8.24
CA ASP A 141 -2.85 11.28 8.87
C ASP A 141 -2.22 11.79 10.19
N SER A 142 -2.82 12.83 10.77
CA SER A 142 -2.32 13.41 12.03
C SER A 142 -2.40 12.47 13.24
N SER A 143 -3.14 11.36 13.14
CA SER A 143 -3.20 10.31 14.15
C SER A 143 -2.18 9.18 13.91
N GLY A 144 -1.37 9.28 12.85
CA GLY A 144 -0.38 8.28 12.49
C GLY A 144 -0.94 7.12 11.67
N ARG A 145 -2.20 7.18 11.20
CA ARG A 145 -2.78 6.10 10.38
C ARG A 145 -2.38 6.24 8.93
N LEU A 146 -1.94 5.15 8.32
CA LEU A 146 -1.56 5.14 6.90
C LEU A 146 -2.73 4.80 5.98
N ARG A 147 -2.71 5.38 4.78
CA ARG A 147 -3.58 5.02 3.65
C ARG A 147 -2.77 4.97 2.36
N PHE A 148 -2.98 3.93 1.56
CA PHE A 148 -2.52 3.84 0.19
C PHE A 148 -3.38 4.77 -0.66
N VAL A 149 -2.80 5.92 -1.04
CA VAL A 149 -3.50 6.96 -1.79
C VAL A 149 -3.40 6.76 -3.28
N ASP A 150 -2.60 5.82 -3.77
CA ASP A 150 -2.59 5.42 -5.16
C ASP A 150 -2.71 3.90 -5.30
N LEU A 151 -3.76 3.48 -6.02
CA LEU A 151 -4.05 2.11 -6.37
C LEU A 151 -4.38 1.99 -7.87
N GLU A 152 -3.88 2.91 -8.70
CA GLU A 152 -4.17 2.92 -10.14
C GLU A 152 -3.62 1.69 -10.88
N ASN A 153 -2.57 1.08 -10.34
CA ASN A 153 -1.97 -0.15 -10.85
C ASN A 153 -2.00 -1.25 -9.77
N VAL A 154 -3.07 -2.04 -9.75
CA VAL A 154 -3.23 -3.21 -8.88
C VAL A 154 -3.64 -4.42 -9.72
N ILE A 155 -2.96 -5.53 -9.53
CA ILE A 155 -3.36 -6.81 -10.12
C ILE A 155 -4.38 -7.46 -9.19
N VAL A 156 -5.57 -7.75 -9.72
CA VAL A 156 -6.65 -8.44 -9.00
C VAL A 156 -6.69 -9.90 -9.43
N VAL A 157 -6.51 -10.82 -8.48
CA VAL A 157 -6.51 -12.27 -8.74
C VAL A 157 -7.69 -12.92 -8.04
N ASP A 158 -8.53 -13.61 -8.81
CA ASP A 158 -9.65 -14.40 -8.29
C ASP A 158 -9.13 -15.64 -7.54
N LYS A 159 -9.61 -15.84 -6.31
CA LYS A 159 -9.26 -17.01 -5.49
C LYS A 159 -10.00 -18.28 -5.93
N ASN A 160 -11.13 -18.14 -6.62
CA ASN A 160 -12.08 -19.23 -6.89
C ASN A 160 -12.14 -19.58 -8.39
N ILE A 161 -10.99 -19.82 -9.00
CA ILE A 161 -10.93 -20.23 -10.41
C ILE A 161 -11.49 -21.64 -10.64
N SER A 162 -12.13 -21.86 -11.78
CA SER A 162 -12.64 -23.18 -12.17
C SER A 162 -11.51 -24.17 -12.47
N ASN A 163 -11.75 -25.47 -12.23
CA ASN A 163 -10.74 -26.51 -12.46
C ASN A 163 -10.26 -26.56 -13.92
N ASP A 164 -11.14 -26.27 -14.89
CA ASP A 164 -10.80 -26.29 -16.31
C ASP A 164 -9.93 -25.09 -16.75
N GLY A 165 -9.83 -24.05 -15.93
CA GLY A 165 -9.03 -22.84 -16.16
C GLY A 165 -7.78 -22.73 -15.27
N LYS A 166 -7.51 -23.76 -14.45
CA LYS A 166 -6.47 -23.73 -13.42
C LYS A 166 -5.07 -23.98 -14.01
N PRO A 167 -4.13 -23.03 -13.92
CA PRO A 167 -2.75 -23.25 -14.33
C PRO A 167 -2.09 -24.36 -13.51
N SER A 168 -1.11 -25.06 -14.10
CA SER A 168 -0.38 -26.13 -13.40
C SER A 168 0.36 -25.65 -12.15
N SER A 169 0.73 -24.36 -12.12
CA SER A 169 1.40 -23.68 -10.99
C SER A 169 0.43 -23.08 -9.98
N TRP A 170 -0.88 -23.28 -10.11
CA TRP A 170 -1.83 -22.61 -9.22
C TRP A 170 -1.62 -23.01 -7.76
N ASP A 171 -1.42 -24.30 -7.48
CA ASP A 171 -1.27 -24.79 -6.11
C ASP A 171 0.15 -24.57 -5.54
N THR A 172 1.02 -23.87 -6.26
CA THR A 172 2.35 -23.49 -5.77
C THR A 172 2.35 -22.06 -5.22
N LEU A 173 3.27 -21.82 -4.27
CA LEU A 173 3.54 -20.50 -3.75
C LEU A 173 4.43 -19.74 -4.75
N HIS A 174 4.02 -18.55 -5.17
CA HIS A 174 4.91 -17.65 -5.91
C HIS A 174 5.74 -16.81 -4.94
N SER A 175 7.05 -16.75 -5.18
CA SER A 175 7.95 -15.83 -4.50
C SER A 175 8.50 -14.83 -5.50
N SER A 176 8.43 -13.56 -5.14
CA SER A 176 8.85 -12.45 -5.98
C SER A 176 10.37 -12.41 -6.03
N GLU A 177 10.90 -12.40 -7.26
CA GLU A 177 12.32 -12.37 -7.54
C GLU A 177 12.94 -11.04 -7.12
N ASN A 178 14.15 -11.11 -6.56
CA ASN A 178 14.97 -9.93 -6.31
C ASN A 178 15.82 -9.66 -7.54
N PHE A 179 15.54 -8.56 -8.23
CA PHE A 179 16.38 -8.12 -9.34
C PHE A 179 17.60 -7.38 -8.80
N ASP A 180 18.78 -7.77 -9.28
CA ASP A 180 20.04 -7.10 -8.96
C ASP A 180 20.16 -5.79 -9.76
N CYS A 181 19.30 -4.82 -9.44
CA CYS A 181 19.44 -3.45 -9.89
C CYS A 181 18.96 -2.43 -8.85
N PRO A 182 19.66 -1.29 -8.69
CA PRO A 182 19.34 -0.30 -7.67
C PRO A 182 17.93 0.27 -7.84
N GLY A 183 17.10 0.14 -6.80
CA GLY A 183 15.75 0.72 -6.77
C GLY A 183 14.72 0.09 -7.71
N CYS A 184 15.06 -1.01 -8.39
CA CYS A 184 14.14 -1.66 -9.31
C CYS A 184 12.99 -2.33 -8.58
N PHE A 185 11.76 -1.93 -8.93
CA PHE A 185 10.55 -2.66 -8.59
C PHE A 185 10.05 -3.39 -9.83
N ALA A 186 10.27 -4.71 -9.88
CA ALA A 186 9.92 -5.53 -11.04
C ALA A 186 9.18 -6.78 -10.60
N PHE A 187 8.23 -7.22 -11.43
CA PHE A 187 7.35 -8.34 -11.16
C PHE A 187 6.81 -8.91 -12.47
N SER A 188 6.32 -10.15 -12.41
CA SER A 188 5.64 -10.79 -13.54
C SER A 188 4.14 -10.85 -13.29
N THR A 189 3.37 -10.11 -14.09
CA THR A 189 1.89 -10.23 -14.07
C THR A 189 1.45 -11.67 -14.33
N HIS A 190 2.18 -12.41 -15.18
CA HIS A 190 1.87 -13.81 -15.44
C HIS A 190 1.99 -14.63 -14.15
N GLU A 191 3.14 -14.57 -13.47
CA GLU A 191 3.39 -15.35 -12.26
C GLU A 191 2.40 -15.01 -11.13
N LEU A 192 2.09 -13.71 -10.96
CA LEU A 192 1.10 -13.27 -9.98
C LEU A 192 -0.31 -13.79 -10.26
N CYS A 193 -0.68 -13.94 -11.54
CA CYS A 193 -1.99 -14.42 -11.96
C CYS A 193 -2.08 -15.95 -12.11
N THR A 194 -0.96 -16.68 -12.16
CA THR A 194 -0.95 -18.14 -12.33
C THR A 194 -0.71 -18.93 -11.04
N HIS A 195 -0.56 -18.24 -9.91
CA HIS A 195 -0.36 -18.84 -8.60
C HIS A 195 -1.48 -18.48 -7.63
N GLN A 196 -1.84 -19.42 -6.76
CA GLN A 196 -2.88 -19.22 -5.76
C GLN A 196 -2.53 -18.11 -4.79
N ILE A 197 -1.25 -17.93 -4.47
CA ILE A 197 -0.77 -16.90 -3.54
C ILE A 197 0.68 -16.51 -3.86
N SER A 198 0.99 -15.23 -3.67
CA SER A 198 2.32 -14.66 -3.80
C SER A 198 2.70 -13.82 -2.59
N ASP A 199 4.00 -13.82 -2.26
CA ASP A 199 4.61 -12.92 -1.29
C ASP A 199 4.74 -11.45 -1.77
N HIS A 200 4.26 -11.11 -2.96
CA HIS A 200 4.54 -9.86 -3.67
C HIS A 200 4.28 -8.58 -2.87
N ASN A 201 3.18 -8.50 -2.11
CA ASN A 201 2.95 -7.31 -1.29
C ASN A 201 3.94 -7.18 -0.13
N PHE A 202 4.40 -8.31 0.42
CA PHE A 202 5.46 -8.31 1.44
C PHE A 202 6.80 -7.95 0.82
N TYR A 203 7.09 -8.46 -0.37
CA TYR A 203 8.25 -8.07 -1.17
C TYR A 203 8.27 -6.56 -1.38
N ALA A 204 7.18 -6.01 -1.91
CA ALA A 204 7.03 -4.60 -2.20
C ALA A 204 7.25 -3.74 -0.95
N VAL A 205 6.61 -4.08 0.17
CA VAL A 205 6.78 -3.35 1.44
C VAL A 205 8.19 -3.51 2.01
N CYS A 206 8.69 -4.72 2.16
CA CYS A 206 9.96 -4.96 2.84
C CYS A 206 11.14 -4.41 2.04
N GLN A 207 11.17 -4.60 0.73
CA GLN A 207 12.27 -4.14 -0.10
C GLN A 207 12.20 -2.63 -0.40
N HIS A 208 11.02 -2.04 -0.62
CA HIS A 208 10.94 -0.65 -1.09
C HIS A 208 10.64 0.37 0.00
N LEU A 209 10.14 -0.07 1.16
CA LEU A 209 9.75 0.84 2.24
C LEU A 209 10.49 0.59 3.55
N LEU A 210 10.92 -0.64 3.85
CA LEU A 210 11.43 -0.97 5.19
C LEU A 210 12.94 -1.19 5.25
N ALA A 211 13.52 -1.92 4.29
CA ALA A 211 14.89 -2.40 4.37
C ALA A 211 15.95 -1.29 4.22
N PRO A 212 17.10 -1.44 4.90
CA PRO A 212 18.17 -0.44 4.88
C PRO A 212 19.07 -0.54 3.66
N ASP A 213 19.30 -1.76 3.17
CA ASP A 213 20.37 -2.05 2.21
C ASP A 213 19.94 -1.81 0.75
N ILE A 214 18.64 -1.63 0.51
CA ILE A 214 18.07 -1.28 -0.78
C ILE A 214 16.87 -0.40 -0.46
N SER A 215 16.94 0.90 -0.76
CA SER A 215 15.75 1.72 -0.67
C SER A 215 15.88 2.93 -1.58
N SER A 216 14.76 3.18 -2.26
CA SER A 216 14.42 4.35 -3.05
C SER A 216 15.14 5.63 -2.60
N ASP A 217 15.55 6.46 -3.58
CA ASP A 217 16.04 7.83 -3.33
C ASP A 217 15.08 8.67 -2.46
N LEU A 218 13.80 8.26 -2.36
CA LEU A 218 12.75 8.93 -1.58
C LEU A 218 12.74 8.56 -0.08
N LEU A 219 13.28 7.39 0.32
CA LEU A 219 13.42 6.97 1.72
C LEU A 219 14.79 6.29 1.93
N PRO A 220 15.90 7.03 1.98
CA PRO A 220 17.23 6.43 2.15
C PRO A 220 17.34 5.58 3.43
N GLY A 221 17.72 4.30 3.30
CA GLY A 221 17.79 3.37 4.42
C GLY A 221 16.43 2.82 4.92
N GLY A 222 15.35 3.13 4.21
CA GLY A 222 14.01 2.63 4.52
C GLY A 222 13.43 3.25 5.80
N LEU A 223 12.21 2.87 6.17
CA LEU A 223 11.54 3.38 7.36
C LEU A 223 12.17 2.92 8.67
N LEU A 224 12.93 1.82 8.68
CA LEU A 224 13.49 1.25 9.91
C LEU A 224 14.98 1.58 10.09
N HIS A 225 15.56 2.52 9.33
CA HIS A 225 16.93 3.00 9.54
C HIS A 225 17.18 3.49 10.98
N ASP A 226 18.46 3.49 11.38
CA ASP A 226 18.94 3.97 12.68
C ASP A 226 18.19 3.35 13.87
N ILE A 227 18.13 2.01 13.90
CA ILE A 227 17.51 1.28 15.02
C ILE A 227 18.23 1.63 16.33
N PRO A 228 17.52 2.16 17.36
CA PRO A 228 18.13 2.51 18.63
C PRO A 228 18.84 1.32 19.29
N LEU A 229 20.04 1.55 19.82
CA LEU A 229 20.88 0.50 20.42
C LEU A 229 20.18 -0.32 21.50
N HIS A 230 19.29 0.29 22.28
CA HIS A 230 18.54 -0.42 23.31
C HIS A 230 17.53 -1.40 22.70
N ILE A 231 16.93 -1.07 21.55
CA ILE A 231 16.00 -1.96 20.83
C ILE A 231 16.77 -3.13 20.23
N VAL A 232 17.93 -2.88 19.61
CA VAL A 232 18.81 -3.94 19.10
C VAL A 232 19.28 -4.87 20.23
N LYS A 233 19.61 -4.33 21.41
CA LYS A 233 19.98 -5.15 22.58
C LYS A 233 18.83 -6.02 23.08
N SER A 234 17.60 -5.52 23.09
CA SER A 234 16.42 -6.28 23.53
C SER A 234 15.88 -7.24 22.46
N HIS A 235 16.06 -6.91 21.18
CA HIS A 235 15.58 -7.67 20.02
C HIS A 235 16.71 -7.86 19.01
N PRO A 236 17.72 -8.69 19.31
CA PRO A 236 18.93 -8.83 18.50
C PRO A 236 18.66 -9.36 17.08
N HIS A 237 17.55 -10.08 16.88
CA HIS A 237 17.16 -10.63 15.57
C HIS A 237 16.44 -9.62 14.66
N LEU A 238 16.09 -8.42 15.15
CA LEU A 238 15.35 -7.44 14.35
C LEU A 238 16.05 -7.06 13.03
N PRO A 239 17.37 -6.78 13.00
CA PRO A 239 18.08 -6.51 11.74
C PRO A 239 18.06 -7.69 10.76
N ASP A 240 18.23 -8.92 11.27
CA ASP A 240 18.23 -10.13 10.46
C ASP A 240 16.84 -10.37 9.84
N LEU A 241 15.77 -10.22 10.63
CA LEU A 241 14.39 -10.31 10.13
C LEU A 241 14.07 -9.27 9.05
N LEU A 242 14.61 -8.06 9.19
CA LEU A 242 14.44 -7.01 8.18
C LEU A 242 15.14 -7.38 6.87
N LYS A 243 16.35 -7.92 6.98
CA LYS A 243 17.09 -8.43 5.82
C LYS A 243 16.35 -9.60 5.18
N GLU A 244 15.98 -10.62 5.93
CA GLU A 244 15.24 -11.80 5.43
C GLU A 244 13.89 -11.42 4.80
N CYS A 245 13.20 -10.40 5.32
CA CYS A 245 11.94 -9.95 4.70
C CYS A 245 12.17 -9.35 3.31
N SER A 246 13.24 -8.56 3.14
CA SER A 246 13.58 -8.00 1.83
C SER A 246 14.19 -9.02 0.90
N GLN A 247 15.16 -9.80 1.38
CA GLN A 247 15.97 -10.75 0.64
C GLN A 247 16.00 -12.10 1.39
N PRO A 248 14.97 -12.94 1.20
CA PRO A 248 14.92 -14.26 1.82
C PRO A 248 15.90 -15.24 1.16
N ASP A 249 16.50 -16.12 1.94
CA ASP A 249 17.34 -17.22 1.41
C ASP A 249 16.50 -18.36 0.79
N LYS A 250 15.24 -18.57 1.24
CA LYS A 250 14.31 -19.55 0.64
C LYS A 250 12.92 -18.97 0.38
N LEU A 251 12.20 -19.61 -0.55
CA LEU A 251 10.91 -19.18 -1.13
C LEU A 251 9.78 -18.89 -0.11
N ALA A 252 9.69 -19.64 1.00
CA ALA A 252 8.64 -19.45 2.00
C ALA A 252 9.02 -18.44 3.11
N ASP A 253 10.28 -18.02 3.13
CA ASP A 253 10.86 -17.36 4.28
C ASP A 253 10.37 -15.91 4.38
N ARG A 254 10.01 -15.25 3.26
CA ARG A 254 9.51 -13.87 3.29
C ARG A 254 8.22 -13.72 4.11
N PHE A 255 7.26 -14.62 3.96
CA PHE A 255 6.03 -14.59 4.76
C PHE A 255 6.32 -14.76 6.26
N ILE A 256 7.24 -15.67 6.58
CA ILE A 256 7.62 -15.99 7.96
C ILE A 256 8.38 -14.82 8.57
N ALA A 257 9.41 -14.31 7.89
CA ALA A 257 10.21 -13.17 8.30
C ALA A 257 9.35 -11.91 8.46
N ALA A 258 8.45 -11.62 7.51
CA ALA A 258 7.50 -10.50 7.61
C ALA A 258 6.59 -10.62 8.84
N GLN A 259 6.08 -11.83 9.11
CA GLN A 259 5.19 -12.06 10.24
C GLN A 259 5.93 -11.99 11.58
N GLN A 260 7.18 -12.48 11.66
CA GLN A 260 8.03 -12.35 12.84
C GLN A 260 8.46 -10.90 13.07
N LEU A 261 8.84 -10.18 12.00
CA LEU A 261 9.12 -8.75 12.03
C LEU A 261 7.93 -7.98 12.57
N LEU A 262 6.72 -8.26 12.07
CA LEU A 262 5.48 -7.65 12.57
C LEU A 262 5.29 -7.90 14.08
N THR A 263 5.52 -9.11 14.55
CA THR A 263 5.42 -9.46 15.98
C THR A 263 6.40 -8.64 16.82
N VAL A 264 7.67 -8.57 16.41
CA VAL A 264 8.69 -7.79 17.12
C VAL A 264 8.33 -6.31 17.15
N LEU A 265 7.85 -5.74 16.04
CA LEU A 265 7.42 -4.34 16.00
C LEU A 265 6.26 -4.08 16.98
N ILE A 266 5.27 -4.98 17.05
CA ILE A 266 4.16 -4.88 18.01
C ILE A 266 4.67 -4.89 19.45
N GLU A 267 5.57 -5.82 19.79
CA GLU A 267 6.16 -5.93 21.13
C GLU A 267 6.91 -4.65 21.51
N VAL A 268 7.74 -4.14 20.61
CA VAL A 268 8.49 -2.90 20.81
C VAL A 268 7.54 -1.72 21.00
N ILE A 269 6.54 -1.53 20.15
CA ILE A 269 5.61 -0.39 20.26
C ILE A 269 4.80 -0.46 21.58
N THR A 270 4.35 -1.65 21.95
CA THR A 270 3.53 -1.86 23.16
C THR A 270 4.33 -1.56 24.42
N ASN A 271 5.56 -2.08 24.51
CA ASN A 271 6.43 -1.91 25.69
C ASN A 271 6.80 -0.44 25.95
N TYR A 272 6.88 0.39 24.89
CA TYR A 272 7.19 1.81 25.03
C TYR A 272 5.96 2.68 25.24
N SER A 273 4.78 2.22 24.79
CA SER A 273 3.50 2.90 25.07
C SER A 273 3.08 2.77 26.54
N THR A 274 3.57 1.75 27.25
CA THR A 274 3.29 1.53 28.69
C THR A 274 4.21 2.29 29.65
N VAL A 275 5.25 2.96 29.13
CA VAL A 275 6.29 3.65 29.93
C VAL A 275 6.16 5.18 29.85
N THR A 276 5.23 5.69 29.05
CA THR A 276 4.88 7.11 28.88
C THR A 276 3.44 7.37 29.29
#